data_AF-A0A6I1JCN6-F1
#
_entry.id   AF-A0A6I1JCN6-F1
#
_cell.length_a   1.000
_cell.length_b   1.000
_cell.length_c   1.000
_cell.angle_alpha   90.00
_cell.angle_beta   90.00
_cell.angle_gamma   90.00
#
_symmetry.space_group_name_H-M   'P 1'
#
loop_
_entity.id
_entity.type
_entity.pdbx_description
1 polymer ?
#
loop_
_entity_poly.entity_id
_entity_poly.type
_entity_poly.pdbx_seq_one_letter_code
_entity_poly.pdbx_strand_id
1 'polypeptide(L)' 'LLGAMFVLLGVILALPLSWIGNFPPGVALVFLSVGLLEEDGILVALGHAIGILATVLVLALVAALVAAVMVSFGWLTS' A
#
# COMPACT_ATOMS: atom_id res chain seq x y z
N LEU A 1 14.73 -6.55 -5.86
CA LEU A 1 13.82 -5.55 -5.26
C LEU A 1 12.36 -5.75 -5.67
N LEU A 2 12.06 -6.08 -6.93
CA LEU A 2 10.69 -6.29 -7.42
C LEU A 2 9.88 -7.31 -6.60
N GLY A 3 10.43 -8.50 -6.34
CA GLY A 3 9.73 -9.51 -5.51
C GLY A 3 9.42 -9.06 -4.08
N ALA A 4 10.26 -8.21 -3.48
CA ALA A 4 10.00 -7.67 -2.15
C ALA A 4 8.79 -6.72 -2.15
N MET A 5 8.59 -5.99 -3.25
CA MET A 5 7.44 -5.10 -3.42
C MET A 5 6.12 -5.85 -3.58
N PHE A 6 6.13 -6.99 -4.29
CA PHE A 6 4.98 -7.89 -4.35
C PHE A 6 4.58 -8.41 -2.97
N VAL A 7 5.57 -8.87 -2.19
CA VAL A 7 5.33 -9.35 -0.83
C VAL A 7 4.76 -8.24 0.04
N LEU A 8 5.36 -7.04 -0.02
CA LEU A 8 4.90 -5.89 0.74
C LEU A 8 3.46 -5.49 0.40
N LEU A 9 3.14 -5.35 -0.89
CA LEU A 9 1.79 -4.99 -1.34
C LEU A 9 0.77 -6.10 -1.02
N GLY A 10 1.18 -7.38 -1.10
CA GLY A 10 0.37 -8.52 -0.68
C GLY A 10 0.05 -8.51 0.82
N VAL A 11 1.02 -8.15 1.67
CA VAL A 11 0.81 -7.97 3.12
C VAL A 11 -0.16 -6.81 3.38
N ILE A 12 -0.03 -5.70 2.66
CA ILE A 12 -0.95 -4.56 2.76
C ILE A 12 -2.38 -4.97 2.39
N LEU A 13 -2.55 -5.73 1.31
CA LEU A 13 -3.86 -6.24 0.88
C LEU A 13 -4.48 -7.24 1.86
N ALA A 14 -3.64 -7.98 2.60
CA ALA A 14 -4.09 -8.89 3.64
C ALA A 14 -4.62 -8.15 4.88
N LEU A 15 -4.32 -6.86 5.04
CA LEU A 15 -4.94 -6.06 6.09
C LEU A 15 -6.44 -5.89 5.79
N PRO A 16 -7.32 -5.96 6.80
CA PRO A 16 -8.76 -5.74 6.65
C PRO A 16 -9.06 -4.24 6.47
N LEU A 17 -8.49 -3.64 5.44
CA LEU A 17 -8.77 -2.28 5.00
C LEU A 17 -10.07 -2.26 4.19
N SER A 18 -10.72 -1.10 4.16
CA SER A 18 -11.89 -0.90 3.32
C SER A 18 -11.54 -1.09 1.84
N TRP A 19 -12.55 -1.34 1.02
CA TRP A 19 -12.38 -1.47 -0.43
C TRP A 19 -11.56 -0.34 -1.05
N ILE A 20 -11.76 0.90 -0.57
CA ILE A 20 -11.05 2.09 -1.04
C ILE A 20 -9.57 2.08 -0.65
N GLY A 21 -9.21 1.58 0.54
CA GLY A 21 -7.82 1.47 0.98
C GLY A 21 -7.04 0.37 0.24
N ASN A 22 -7.72 -0.71 -0.14
CA ASN A 22 -7.12 -1.85 -0.84
C ASN A 22 -7.09 -1.70 -2.37
N PHE A 23 -7.81 -0.71 -2.92
CA PHE A 23 -7.83 -0.47 -4.36
C PHE A 23 -6.45 -0.05 -4.93
N PRO A 24 -5.74 0.94 -4.36
CA PRO A 24 -4.40 1.30 -4.83
C PRO A 24 -3.35 0.17 -4.83
N PRO A 25 -3.20 -0.64 -3.75
CA PRO A 25 -2.24 -1.75 -3.75
C PRO A 25 -2.65 -2.89 -4.70
N GLY A 26 -3.96 -3.13 -4.89
CA GLY A 26 -4.46 -4.08 -5.89
C GLY A 26 -4.08 -3.69 -7.31
N VAL A 27 -4.29 -2.43 -7.68
CA VAL A 27 -3.90 -1.91 -8.99
C VAL A 27 -2.39 -2.00 -9.18
N ALA A 28 -1.58 -1.61 -8.18
CA ALA A 28 -0.12 -1.73 -8.26
C ALA A 28 0.34 -3.16 -8.59
N LEU A 29 -0.24 -4.17 -7.92
CA LEU A 29 0.07 -5.59 -8.16
C LEU A 29 -0.32 -6.05 -9.56
N VAL A 30 -1.45 -5.60 -10.10
CA VAL A 30 -1.85 -5.93 -11.48
C VAL A 30 -0.81 -5.40 -12.47
N PHE A 31 -0.44 -4.12 -12.38
CA PHE A 31 0.55 -3.52 -13.28
C PHE A 31 1.94 -4.16 -13.16
N LEU A 32 2.37 -4.45 -11.93
CA LEU A 32 3.62 -5.17 -11.68
C LEU A 32 3.58 -6.59 -12.23
N SER A 33 2.44 -7.29 -12.14
CA SER A 33 2.31 -8.67 -12.66
C SER A 33 2.33 -8.68 -14.18
N VAL A 34 1.54 -7.79 -14.80
CA VAL A 34 1.46 -7.67 -16.26
C VAL A 34 2.81 -7.24 -16.84
N GLY A 35 3.46 -6.23 -16.27
CA GLY A 35 4.78 -5.79 -16.74
C GLY A 35 5.86 -6.87 -16.63
N LEU A 36 5.79 -7.74 -15.60
CA LEU A 36 6.70 -8.89 -15.52
C LEU A 36 6.36 -9.99 -16.53
N LEU A 37 5.08 -10.22 -16.83
CA LEU A 37 4.61 -11.19 -17.82
C LEU A 37 4.97 -10.76 -19.26
N GLU A 38 4.89 -9.46 -19.54
CA GLU A 38 5.18 -8.90 -20.86
C GLU A 38 6.66 -8.54 -21.06
N GLU A 39 7.50 -8.74 -20.05
CA GLU A 39 8.90 -8.27 -19.99
C GLU A 39 9.03 -6.75 -20.28
N ASP A 40 7.98 -5.97 -20.00
CA ASP A 40 7.93 -4.53 -20.22
C ASP A 40 8.35 -3.75 -18.97
N GLY A 41 9.55 -3.18 -19.03
CA GLY A 41 10.12 -2.35 -17.97
C GLY A 41 9.30 -1.08 -17.67
N ILE A 42 8.53 -0.56 -18.62
CA ILE A 42 7.70 0.64 -18.42
C ILE A 42 6.50 0.31 -17.52
N LEU A 43 5.79 -0.78 -17.82
CA LEU A 43 4.69 -1.26 -16.98
C LEU A 43 5.16 -1.64 -15.57
N VAL A 44 6.35 -2.24 -15.45
CA VAL A 44 6.96 -2.52 -14.15
C VAL A 44 7.24 -1.23 -13.38
N ALA A 45 7.79 -0.21 -14.04
CA ALA A 45 8.07 1.09 -13.41
C ALA A 45 6.77 1.79 -12.95
N LEU A 46 5.70 1.72 -13.76
CA LEU A 46 4.38 2.23 -13.39
C LEU A 46 3.81 1.49 -12.18
N GLY A 47 3.87 0.16 -12.17
CA GLY A 47 3.45 -0.65 -11.02
C GLY A 47 4.23 -0.29 -9.75
N HIS A 48 5.54 0.00 -9.88
CA HIS A 48 6.36 0.50 -8.77
C HIS A 48 5.92 1.89 -8.29
N ALA A 49 5.70 2.84 -9.19
CA ALA A 49 5.25 4.19 -8.81
C ALA A 49 3.89 4.15 -8.08
N ILE A 50 2.94 3.39 -8.62
CA ILE A 50 1.61 3.21 -8.01
C ILE A 50 1.73 2.51 -6.66
N GLY A 51 2.58 1.48 -6.57
CA GLY A 51 2.77 0.76 -5.32
C GLY A 51 3.41 1.62 -4.24
N ILE A 52 4.39 2.48 -4.57
CA ILE A 52 4.95 3.44 -3.60
C ILE A 52 3.84 4.37 -3.08
N LEU A 53 3.04 4.96 -3.96
CA LEU A 53 1.90 5.78 -3.55
C LEU A 53 0.92 5.02 -2.64
N ALA A 54 0.62 3.76 -2.98
CA ALA A 54 -0.23 2.90 -2.17
C ALA A 54 0.37 2.66 -0.77
N THR A 55 1.67 2.41 -0.68
CA THR A 55 2.35 2.23 0.62
C THR A 55 2.29 3.48 1.49
N VAL A 56 2.50 4.66 0.90
CA VAL A 56 2.44 5.94 1.61
C VAL A 56 1.02 6.21 2.12
N LEU A 57 0.00 5.95 1.29
CA LEU A 57 -1.39 6.10 1.68
C LEU A 57 -1.77 5.18 2.86
N VAL A 58 -1.35 3.92 2.81
CA VAL A 58 -1.60 2.96 3.89
C VAL A 58 -0.88 3.37 5.18
N LEU A 59 0.37 3.82 5.09
CA LEU A 59 1.10 4.34 6.24
C LEU A 59 0.40 5.56 6.86
N ALA A 60 -0.12 6.48 6.03
CA ALA A 60 -0.87 7.63 6.50
C ALA A 60 -2.18 7.21 7.21
N LEU A 61 -2.89 6.22 6.68
CA LEU A 61 -4.10 5.67 7.31
C LEU A 61 -3.79 5.03 8.67
N VAL A 62 -2.73 4.22 8.74
CA VAL A 62 -2.30 3.59 10.00
C VAL A 62 -1.86 4.64 11.01
N ALA A 63 -1.10 5.66 10.59
CA ALA A 63 -0.68 6.75 11.47
C ALA A 63 -1.88 7.55 11.99
N ALA A 64 -2.87 7.85 11.15
CA ALA A 64 -4.11 8.53 11.54
C ALA A 64 -4.91 7.70 12.55
N LEU A 65 -5.00 6.38 12.34
CA LEU A 65 -5.66 5.47 13.28
C LEU A 65 -4.96 5.46 14.63
N VAL A 66 -3.63 5.33 14.64
CA VAL A 66 -2.84 5.36 15.89
C VAL A 66 -3.01 6.70 16.60
N ALA A 67 -2.93 7.82 15.89
CA ALA A 67 -3.13 9.15 16.47
C ALA A 67 -4.53 9.29 17.08
N ALA A 68 -5.57 8.84 16.38
CA ALA A 68 -6.94 8.86 16.89
C ALA A 68 -7.07 8.02 18.17
N VAL A 69 -6.50 6.82 18.19
CA VAL A 69 -6.46 5.94 19.37
C VAL A 69 -5.77 6.63 20.55
N MET A 70 -4.59 7.22 20.32
CA MET A 70 -3.81 7.90 21.37
C MET A 70 -4.54 9.11 21.95
N VAL A 71 -5.29 9.85 21.13
CA VAL A 71 -6.17 10.94 21.58
C VAL A 71 -7.35 10.38 22.37
N SER A 72 -7.99 9.29 21.93
CA SER A 72 -9.11 8.65 22.65
C SER A 72 -8.72 8.14 24.03
N PHE A 73 -7.48 7.65 24.21
CA PHE A 73 -6.96 7.20 25.51
C PHE A 73 -6.37 8.33 26.37
N GLY A 74 -6.45 9.59 25.92
CA GLY A 74 -6.01 10.77 26.68
C GLY A 74 -4.50 10.93 26.83
N TRP A 75 -3.69 10.05 26.22
CA TRP A 75 -2.21 10.07 26.33
C TRP A 75 -1.56 11.27 25.65
N LEU A 76 -2.27 11.94 24.73
CA LEU A 76 -1.82 13.15 24.03
C LEU A 76 -2.48 14.45 24.53
N THR A 77 -3.44 14.36 25.46
CA THR A 77 -4.26 15.49 25.92
C THR A 77 -4.16 15.75 27.43
N SER A 78 -3.22 15.08 28.12
CA SER A 78 -2.95 15.22 29.57
C SER A 78 -1.68 16.02 29.83
#